data_AF-A0A2U3JXK1-F1
#
_entry.id   AF-A0A2U3JXK1-F1
#
_cell.length_a   1.000
_cell.length_b   1.000
_cell.length_c   1.000
_cell.angle_alpha   90.00
_cell.angle_beta   90.00
_cell.angle_gamma   90.00
#
_symmetry.space_group_name_H-M   'P 1'
#
loop_
_entity.id
_entity.type
_entity.pdbx_description
1 polymer ?
#
loop_
_entity_poly.entity_id
_entity_poly.type
_entity_poly.pdbx_seq_one_letter_code
_entity_poly.pdbx_strand_id
1 'polypeptide(L)'
;MATNAQVTVAEARAALAAAESREHDEQKKKLLAELNETRAGLAKAQAAARWFSTRKQNAEDQLARLQAKGVAGSKIGKLRDEIYKAACQLALLSNSITQLECSVQSYEHRIRAVEPGKIPVEINADGILSFG
;
A
#
# COMPACT_ATOMS: atom_id res chain seq x y z
N MET A 1 -52.02 21.84 -4.03
CA MET A 1 -52.26 20.67 -3.18
C MET A 1 -50.93 20.27 -2.57
N ALA A 2 -50.72 20.47 -1.27
CA ALA A 2 -49.49 20.08 -0.60
C ALA A 2 -49.60 18.62 -0.17
N THR A 3 -48.67 17.81 -0.64
CA THR A 3 -48.45 16.40 -0.36
C THR A 3 -47.94 16.20 1.07
N ASN A 4 -48.71 15.54 1.93
CA ASN A 4 -48.21 15.04 3.22
C ASN A 4 -47.94 13.55 3.10
N ALA A 5 -46.71 13.20 2.72
CA ALA A 5 -46.22 11.83 2.89
C ALA A 5 -45.92 11.63 4.38
N GLN A 6 -46.81 10.95 5.10
CA GLN A 6 -46.53 10.47 6.46
C GLN A 6 -45.53 9.30 6.34
N VAL A 7 -44.24 9.60 6.44
CA VAL A 7 -43.20 8.57 6.57
C VAL A 7 -43.32 7.96 7.96
N THR A 8 -43.50 6.65 8.03
CA THR A 8 -43.56 5.94 9.30
C THR A 8 -42.17 5.87 9.94
N VAL A 9 -42.11 5.79 11.29
CA VAL A 9 -40.84 5.66 12.01
C VAL A 9 -40.04 4.42 11.56
N ALA A 10 -40.71 3.36 11.11
CA ALA A 10 -40.08 2.16 10.56
C ALA A 10 -39.38 2.43 9.21
N GLU A 11 -40.03 3.17 8.31
CA GLU A 11 -39.44 3.57 7.02
C GLU A 11 -38.26 4.52 7.21
N ALA A 12 -38.36 5.47 8.15
CA ALA A 12 -37.26 6.37 8.48
C ALA A 12 -36.03 5.62 9.04
N ARG A 13 -36.24 4.60 9.89
CA ARG A 13 -35.17 3.74 10.41
C ARG A 13 -34.55 2.86 9.32
N ALA A 14 -35.35 2.29 8.43
CA ALA A 14 -34.86 1.50 7.31
C ALA A 14 -34.05 2.35 6.31
N ALA A 15 -34.50 3.58 6.04
CA ALA A 15 -33.78 4.52 5.20
C ALA A 15 -32.45 4.96 5.83
N LEU A 16 -32.43 5.17 7.16
CA LEU A 16 -31.19 5.50 7.89
C LEU A 16 -30.18 4.35 7.84
N ALA A 17 -30.60 3.12 8.15
CA ALA A 17 -29.73 1.95 8.08
C ALA A 17 -29.18 1.70 6.65
N ALA A 18 -30.01 1.93 5.63
CA ALA A 18 -29.56 1.84 4.24
C ALA A 18 -28.57 2.95 3.85
N ALA A 19 -28.72 4.16 4.40
CA ALA A 19 -27.79 5.26 4.19
C ALA A 19 -26.43 4.98 4.86
N GLU A 20 -26.43 4.53 6.12
CA GLU A 20 -25.23 4.14 6.86
C GLU A 20 -24.48 2.99 6.17
N SER A 21 -25.20 1.98 5.65
CA SER A 21 -24.58 0.89 4.89
C SER A 21 -23.92 1.37 3.60
N ARG A 22 -24.53 2.34 2.88
CA ARG A 22 -23.94 2.92 1.66
C ARG A 22 -22.71 3.75 1.97
N GLU A 23 -22.76 4.57 3.03
CA GLU A 23 -21.63 5.37 3.47
C GLU A 23 -20.42 4.49 3.83
N HIS A 24 -20.68 3.39 4.54
CA HIS A 24 -19.67 2.40 4.88
C HIS A 24 -19.03 1.75 3.63
N ASP A 25 -19.83 1.34 2.65
CA ASP A 25 -19.34 0.76 1.40
C ASP A 25 -18.52 1.76 0.58
N GLU A 26 -18.94 3.03 0.53
CA GLU A 26 -18.18 4.10 -0.11
C GLU A 26 -16.85 4.38 0.59
N GLN A 27 -16.84 4.41 1.92
CA GLN A 27 -15.62 4.58 2.70
C GLN A 27 -14.65 3.42 2.46
N LYS A 28 -15.13 2.18 2.46
CA LYS A 28 -14.33 0.99 2.14
C LYS A 28 -13.75 1.09 0.72
N LYS A 29 -14.55 1.50 -0.27
CA LYS A 29 -14.11 1.66 -1.65
C LYS A 29 -12.99 2.71 -1.79
N LYS A 30 -13.11 3.83 -1.08
CA LYS A 30 -12.06 4.88 -1.05
C LYS A 30 -10.75 4.35 -0.46
N LEU A 31 -10.82 3.67 0.69
CA LEU A 31 -9.64 3.08 1.34
C LEU A 31 -8.95 2.03 0.45
N LEU A 32 -9.73 1.20 -0.25
CA LEU A 32 -9.18 0.21 -1.19
C LEU A 32 -8.50 0.87 -2.39
N ALA A 33 -9.02 1.98 -2.89
CA ALA A 33 -8.39 2.74 -3.97
C ALA A 33 -7.04 3.32 -3.52
N GLU A 34 -6.99 3.97 -2.35
CA GLU A 34 -5.78 4.53 -1.77
C GLU A 34 -4.72 3.44 -1.47
N LEU A 35 -5.15 2.28 -0.96
CA LEU A 35 -4.29 1.12 -0.75
C LEU A 35 -3.65 0.63 -2.06
N ASN A 36 -4.45 0.50 -3.12
CA ASN A 36 -3.98 0.03 -4.41
C ASN A 36 -2.98 1.01 -5.04
N GLU A 37 -3.24 2.32 -4.94
CA GLU A 37 -2.31 3.34 -5.39
C GLU A 37 -0.99 3.30 -4.62
N THR A 38 -1.07 3.18 -3.28
CA THR A 38 0.10 3.08 -2.41
C THR A 38 0.94 1.84 -2.74
N ARG A 39 0.29 0.68 -2.96
CA ARG A 39 0.96 -0.56 -3.38
C ARG A 39 1.63 -0.42 -4.75
N ALA A 40 1.00 0.27 -5.70
CA ALA A 40 1.61 0.56 -7.00
C ALA A 40 2.84 1.46 -6.85
N GLY A 41 2.77 2.48 -5.98
CA GLY A 41 3.92 3.31 -5.61
C GLY A 41 5.06 2.50 -5.00
N LEU A 42 4.75 1.61 -4.04
CA LEU A 42 5.72 0.72 -3.40
C LEU A 42 6.43 -0.18 -4.43
N ALA A 43 5.66 -0.80 -5.32
CA ALA A 43 6.22 -1.65 -6.38
C ALA A 43 7.18 -0.89 -7.31
N LYS A 44 6.83 0.35 -7.67
CA LYS A 44 7.70 1.23 -8.48
C LYS A 44 8.99 1.57 -7.73
N ALA A 45 8.90 1.94 -6.46
CA ALA A 45 10.07 2.27 -5.64
C ALA A 45 11.00 1.05 -5.47
N GLN A 46 10.44 -0.14 -5.23
CA GLN A 46 11.21 -1.39 -5.16
C GLN A 46 11.88 -1.74 -6.49
N ALA A 47 11.19 -1.55 -7.62
CA ALA A 47 11.77 -1.77 -8.94
C ALA A 47 12.94 -0.80 -9.23
N ALA A 48 12.78 0.49 -8.88
CA ALA A 48 13.85 1.48 -8.98
C ALA A 48 15.05 1.10 -8.11
N ALA A 49 14.82 0.66 -6.87
CA ALA A 49 15.88 0.22 -5.97
C ALA A 49 16.66 -0.96 -6.56
N ARG A 50 15.97 -1.96 -7.12
CA ARG A 50 16.63 -3.09 -7.82
C ARG A 50 17.49 -2.61 -8.99
N TRP A 51 17.00 -1.67 -9.78
CA TRP A 51 17.75 -1.10 -10.90
C TRP A 51 19.05 -0.42 -10.44
N PHE A 52 18.99 0.45 -9.43
CA PHE A 52 20.18 1.11 -8.88
C PHE A 52 21.15 0.11 -8.25
N SER A 53 20.65 -0.91 -7.56
CA SER A 53 21.48 -1.97 -6.97
C SER A 53 22.28 -2.72 -8.02
N THR A 54 21.64 -3.16 -9.12
CA THR A 54 22.34 -3.81 -10.23
C THR A 54 23.38 -2.90 -10.86
N ARG A 55 23.04 -1.61 -11.04
CA ARG A 55 23.94 -0.64 -11.65
C ARG A 55 25.17 -0.39 -10.78
N LYS A 56 24.98 -0.27 -9.47
CA LYS A 56 26.04 -0.14 -8.48
C LYS A 56 26.97 -1.37 -8.51
N GLN A 57 26.41 -2.58 -8.47
CA GLN A 57 27.18 -3.82 -8.54
C GLN A 57 28.02 -3.89 -9.81
N ASN A 58 27.45 -3.57 -10.97
CA ASN A 58 28.18 -3.55 -12.24
C ASN A 58 29.35 -2.57 -12.21
N ALA A 59 29.18 -1.39 -11.60
CA ALA A 59 30.25 -0.41 -11.46
C ALA A 59 31.34 -0.87 -10.48
N GLU A 60 30.95 -1.52 -9.37
CA GLU A 60 31.87 -2.14 -8.40
C GLU A 60 32.71 -3.26 -9.07
N ASP A 61 32.07 -4.13 -9.85
CA ASP A 61 32.75 -5.21 -10.59
C ASP A 61 33.74 -4.65 -11.62
N GLN A 62 33.35 -3.60 -12.34
CA GLN A 62 34.24 -2.93 -13.30
C GLN A 62 35.42 -2.27 -12.59
N LEU A 63 35.18 -1.62 -11.45
CA LEU A 63 36.22 -1.01 -10.65
C LEU A 63 37.23 -2.06 -10.16
N ALA A 64 36.76 -3.18 -9.62
CA ALA A 64 37.60 -4.29 -9.17
C ALA A 64 38.46 -4.86 -10.30
N ARG A 65 37.87 -5.06 -11.49
CA ARG A 65 38.61 -5.53 -12.69
C ARG A 65 39.69 -4.55 -13.14
N LEU A 66 39.43 -3.24 -13.09
CA LEU A 66 40.42 -2.22 -13.47
C LEU A 66 41.56 -2.13 -12.46
N GLN A 67 41.24 -2.22 -11.16
CA GLN A 67 42.24 -2.24 -10.10
C GLN A 67 43.14 -3.48 -10.19
N ALA A 68 42.58 -4.65 -10.47
CA ALA A 68 43.35 -5.89 -10.67
C ALA A 68 44.30 -5.81 -11.88
N LYS A 69 43.95 -5.02 -12.90
CA LYS A 69 44.78 -4.78 -14.10
C LYS A 69 45.82 -3.67 -13.90
N GLY A 70 45.94 -3.10 -12.69
CA GLY A 70 46.84 -1.99 -12.41
C GLY A 70 46.48 -0.69 -13.13
N VAL A 71 45.25 -0.56 -13.65
CA VAL A 71 44.79 0.63 -14.37
C VAL A 71 44.45 1.72 -13.35
N ALA A 72 45.31 2.72 -13.22
CA ALA A 72 45.02 3.94 -12.46
C ALA A 72 44.56 5.07 -13.40
N GLY A 73 43.65 5.94 -12.93
CA GLY A 73 43.30 7.16 -13.65
C GLY A 73 41.82 7.55 -13.59
N SER A 74 41.44 8.51 -14.43
CA SER A 74 40.12 9.17 -14.45
C SER A 74 38.92 8.23 -14.59
N LYS A 75 39.11 7.04 -15.18
CA LYS A 75 38.06 6.02 -15.32
C LYS A 75 37.69 5.36 -13.99
N ILE A 76 38.66 5.17 -13.08
CA ILE A 76 38.39 4.71 -11.71
C ILE A 76 37.60 5.77 -10.93
N GLY A 77 37.95 7.06 -11.08
CA GLY A 77 37.24 8.17 -10.45
C GLY A 77 35.76 8.20 -10.86
N LYS A 78 35.49 8.12 -12.17
CA LYS A 78 34.11 8.07 -12.69
C LYS A 78 33.30 6.90 -12.14
N LEU A 79 33.88 5.70 -12.07
CA LEU A 79 33.18 4.53 -11.52
C LEU A 79 32.88 4.71 -10.02
N ARG A 80 33.81 5.27 -9.24
CA ARG A 80 33.57 5.59 -7.83
C ARG A 80 32.43 6.59 -7.64
N ASP A 81 32.38 7.63 -8.47
CA ASP A 81 31.29 8.60 -8.45
C ASP A 81 29.94 7.97 -8.81
N GLU A 82 29.91 7.07 -9.79
CA GLU A 82 28.69 6.32 -10.16
C GLU A 82 28.22 5.41 -9.02
N ILE A 83 29.13 4.71 -8.35
CA ILE A 83 28.83 3.88 -7.16
C ILE A 83 28.25 4.75 -6.05
N TYR A 84 28.88 5.88 -5.75
CA TYR A 84 28.42 6.82 -4.72
C TYR A 84 27.02 7.35 -5.02
N LYS A 85 26.78 7.82 -6.25
CA LYS A 85 25.47 8.32 -6.68
C LYS A 85 24.39 7.25 -6.57
N ALA A 86 24.68 6.03 -7.02
CA ALA A 86 23.74 4.91 -6.91
C ALA A 86 23.45 4.56 -5.43
N ALA A 87 24.46 4.59 -4.56
CA ALA A 87 24.29 4.36 -3.12
C ALA A 87 23.41 5.44 -2.47
N CYS A 88 23.58 6.71 -2.82
CA CYS A 88 22.71 7.79 -2.34
C CYS A 88 21.25 7.59 -2.78
N GLN A 89 21.03 7.23 -4.04
CA GLN A 89 19.68 6.96 -4.56
C GLN A 89 19.03 5.76 -3.85
N LEU A 90 19.79 4.70 -3.59
CA LEU A 90 19.31 3.55 -2.81
C LEU A 90 18.90 3.94 -1.39
N ALA A 91 19.67 4.80 -0.71
CA ALA A 91 19.32 5.25 0.64
C ALA A 91 18.00 6.06 0.65
N LEU A 92 17.80 6.95 -0.33
CA LEU A 92 16.56 7.71 -0.47
C LEU A 92 15.36 6.79 -0.77
N LEU A 93 15.54 5.85 -1.70
CA LEU A 93 14.49 4.88 -2.04
C LEU A 93 14.16 3.97 -0.86
N SER A 94 15.14 3.57 -0.05
CA SER A 94 14.91 2.77 1.14
C SER A 94 13.97 3.47 2.11
N ASN A 95 14.18 4.76 2.38
CA ASN A 95 13.29 5.53 3.25
C ASN A 95 11.86 5.62 2.67
N SER A 96 11.76 5.89 1.37
CA SER A 96 10.46 5.94 0.69
C SER A 96 9.72 4.59 0.71
N ILE A 97 10.43 3.48 0.53
CA ILE A 97 9.88 2.12 0.63
C ILE A 97 9.31 1.89 2.03
N THR A 98 10.08 2.18 3.09
CA THR A 98 9.61 2.03 4.47
C THR A 98 8.34 2.85 4.75
N GLN A 99 8.30 4.11 4.30
CA GLN A 99 7.10 4.95 4.46
C GLN A 99 5.87 4.39 3.74
N LEU A 100 6.06 3.87 2.52
CA LEU A 100 4.99 3.26 1.73
C LEU A 100 4.52 1.95 2.36
N GLU A 101 5.42 1.12 2.89
CA GLU A 101 5.09 -0.11 3.63
C GLU A 101 4.26 0.20 4.88
N CYS A 102 4.65 1.20 5.68
CA CYS A 102 3.85 1.64 6.83
C CYS A 102 2.46 2.14 6.40
N SER A 103 2.38 2.85 5.27
CA SER A 103 1.10 3.34 4.74
C SER A 103 0.19 2.19 4.29
N VAL A 104 0.76 1.18 3.61
CA VAL A 104 0.04 -0.05 3.23
C VAL A 104 -0.54 -0.73 4.48
N GLN A 105 0.27 -0.94 5.52
CA GLN A 105 -0.19 -1.56 6.78
C GLN A 105 -1.30 -0.74 7.44
N SER A 106 -1.18 0.59 7.46
CA SER A 106 -2.20 1.49 8.00
C SER A 106 -3.52 1.38 7.24
N TYR A 107 -3.49 1.41 5.90
CA TYR A 107 -4.70 1.24 5.09
C TYR A 107 -5.33 -0.14 5.25
N GLU A 108 -4.53 -1.21 5.30
CA GLU A 108 -5.04 -2.56 5.56
C GLU A 108 -5.74 -2.65 6.92
N HIS A 109 -5.20 -2.02 7.95
CA HIS A 109 -5.84 -1.97 9.27
C HIS A 109 -7.15 -1.18 9.24
N ARG A 110 -7.15 0.00 8.60
CA ARG A 110 -8.35 0.83 8.43
C ARG A 110 -9.44 0.09 7.66
N ILE A 111 -9.09 -0.67 6.63
CA ILE A 111 -10.06 -1.47 5.87
C ILE A 111 -10.68 -2.54 6.77
N ARG A 112 -9.89 -3.28 7.55
CA ARG A 112 -10.41 -4.29 8.50
C ARG A 112 -11.35 -3.70 9.54
N ALA A 113 -11.08 -2.49 10.01
CA ALA A 113 -11.95 -1.79 10.96
C ALA A 113 -13.30 -1.37 10.33
N VAL A 114 -13.33 -1.18 9.01
CA VAL A 114 -14.52 -0.92 8.19
C VAL A 114 -14.95 -2.23 7.49
N GLU A 115 -14.59 -3.40 8.00
CA GLU A 115 -15.30 -4.63 7.65
C GLU A 115 -16.28 -4.88 8.79
N PRO A 116 -17.60 -4.95 8.53
CA PRO A 116 -18.52 -5.38 9.57
C PRO A 116 -18.03 -6.75 10.01
N GLY A 117 -17.75 -6.88 11.30
CA GLY A 117 -17.36 -8.15 11.89
C GLY A 117 -18.35 -9.19 11.41
N LYS A 118 -17.88 -10.14 10.59
CA LYS A 118 -18.62 -11.37 10.36
C LYS A 118 -18.64 -12.05 11.72
N ILE A 119 -19.60 -11.74 12.57
CA ILE A 119 -20.03 -12.70 13.58
C ILE A 119 -20.52 -13.87 12.73
N PRO A 120 -19.84 -15.03 12.72
CA PRO A 120 -20.36 -16.18 12.02
C PRO A 120 -21.69 -16.51 12.69
N VAL A 121 -22.79 -16.24 11.97
CA VAL A 121 -24.10 -16.70 12.40
C VAL A 121 -24.18 -18.15 11.99
N GLU A 122 -23.87 -19.04 12.92
CA GLU A 122 -24.15 -20.46 12.75
C GLU A 122 -25.64 -20.68 13.02
N ILE A 123 -26.36 -21.15 12.00
CA ILE A 123 -27.71 -21.67 12.17
C ILE A 123 -27.57 -23.12 12.64
N ASN A 124 -27.71 -23.33 13.94
CA ASN A 124 -27.73 -24.68 14.50
C ASN A 124 -28.97 -25.44 14.00
N ALA A 125 -28.92 -26.78 13.99
CA ALA A 125 -29.97 -27.64 13.45
C ALA A 125 -31.36 -27.40 14.06
N ASP A 126 -31.42 -26.78 15.25
CA ASP A 126 -32.65 -26.42 15.97
C ASP A 126 -33.21 -25.03 15.57
N GLY A 127 -32.62 -24.35 14.59
CA GLY A 127 -33.07 -23.05 14.09
C GLY A 127 -32.75 -21.85 14.99
N ILE A 128 -31.93 -22.04 16.03
CA ILE A 128 -31.50 -20.97 16.95
C ILE A 128 -30.25 -20.29 16.37
N LEU A 129 -30.33 -18.96 16.19
CA LEU A 129 -29.20 -18.12 15.82
C LEU A 129 -28.24 -18.03 17.01
N SER A 130 -27.02 -18.56 16.85
CA SER A 130 -25.95 -18.37 17.83
C SER A 130 -24.95 -17.34 17.30
N PHE A 131 -24.59 -16.39 18.15
CA PHE A 131 -23.55 -15.40 17.86
C PHE A 131 -22.27 -15.90 18.54
N GLY A 132 -21.23 -16.20 17.73
CA GLY A 132 -19.89 -16.56 18.23
C GLY A 132 -19.14 -15.38 18.82
#